data_AF-A0A5K1ES02-F1
#
_entry.id   AF-A0A5K1ES02-F1
#
_cell.length_a   1.000
_cell.length_b   1.000
_cell.length_c   1.000
_cell.angle_alpha   90.00
_cell.angle_beta   90.00
_cell.angle_gamma   90.00
#
_symmetry.space_group_name_H-M   'P 1'
#
loop_
_entity.id
_entity.type
_entity.pdbx_description
1 polymer ?
#
loop_
_entity_poly.entity_id
_entity_poly.type
_entity_poly.pdbx_seq_one_letter_code
_entity_poly.pdbx_strand_id
1 'polypeptide(L)' 'SPDIQPLILHKKTARGMWIILEQMYGQKKRKVLVYQLMNDVYSLRQGALSVADFYAALKSKWEDFD' A
#
# COMPACT_ATOMS: atom_id res chain seq x y z
N SER A 1 -10.55 17.37 -6.65
CA SER A 1 -9.16 17.22 -7.12
C SER A 1 -9.01 17.89 -8.48
N PRO A 2 -8.19 18.94 -8.60
CA PRO A 2 -7.99 19.68 -9.86
C PRO A 2 -7.51 18.78 -11.03
N ASP A 3 -6.76 17.74 -10.68
CA ASP A 3 -6.18 16.70 -11.53
C ASP A 3 -7.18 15.66 -12.05
N ILE A 4 -8.38 15.55 -11.47
CA ILE A 4 -9.42 14.58 -11.88
C ILE A 4 -10.44 15.21 -12.85
N GLN A 5 -10.72 16.51 -12.72
CA GLN A 5 -11.69 17.23 -13.56
C GLN A 5 -11.48 17.07 -15.08
N PRO A 6 -10.26 17.26 -15.63
CA PRO A 6 -10.06 17.08 -17.06
C PRO A 6 -10.22 15.63 -17.51
N LEU A 7 -10.02 14.63 -16.65
CA LEU A 7 -10.15 13.22 -17.01
C LEU A 7 -11.60 12.79 -17.17
N ILE A 8 -12.50 13.37 -16.37
CA ILE A 8 -13.96 13.14 -16.45
C ILE A 8 -14.51 13.67 -17.79
N LEU A 9 -14.01 14.81 -18.26
CA LEU A 9 -14.45 15.42 -19.53
C LEU A 9 -14.05 14.60 -20.77
N HIS A 10 -12.98 13.81 -20.69
CA HIS A 10 -12.44 13.06 -21.84
C HIS A 10 -12.84 11.57 -21.87
N LYS A 11 -13.43 11.01 -20.80
CA LYS A 11 -13.79 9.58 -20.74
C LYS A 11 -15.29 9.37 -20.89
N LYS A 12 -15.65 8.60 -21.92
CA LYS A 12 -17.02 8.27 -22.30
C LYS A 12 -17.68 7.19 -21.42
N THR A 13 -16.90 6.47 -20.59
CA THR A 13 -17.41 5.38 -19.75
C THR A 13 -16.83 5.41 -18.34
N ALA A 14 -17.66 5.08 -17.35
CA ALA A 14 -17.26 4.98 -15.95
C ALA A 14 -16.12 3.96 -15.74
N ARG A 15 -16.13 2.84 -16.48
CA ARG A 15 -15.06 1.83 -16.43
C ARG A 15 -13.71 2.39 -16.90
N GLY A 16 -13.70 3.20 -17.96
CA GLY A 16 -12.49 3.86 -18.42
C GLY A 16 -11.94 4.88 -17.41
N MET A 17 -12.83 5.54 -16.67
CA MET A 17 -12.46 6.43 -15.57
C MET A 17 -11.87 5.67 -14.39
N TRP A 18 -12.48 4.54 -13.99
CA TRP A 18 -11.98 3.68 -12.92
C TRP A 18 -10.54 3.20 -13.15
N ILE A 19 -10.24 2.71 -14.36
CA ILE A 19 -8.90 2.21 -14.72
C ILE A 19 -7.83 3.30 -14.59
N ILE A 20 -8.14 4.54 -14.99
CA ILE A 20 -7.19 5.66 -14.86
C ILE A 20 -6.96 6.02 -13.39
N LEU A 21 -8.04 6.08 -12.60
CA LEU A 21 -7.91 6.35 -11.17
C LEU A 21 -7.10 5.25 -10.46
N GLU A 22 -7.31 3.99 -10.83
CA GLU A 22 -6.52 2.86 -10.34
C GLU A 22 -5.05 2.95 -10.75
N GLN A 23 -4.73 3.35 -11.97
CA GLN A 23 -3.34 3.56 -12.38
C GLN A 23 -2.68 4.75 -11.66
N MET A 24 -3.38 5.88 -11.57
CA MET A 24 -2.84 7.11 -10.99
C MET A 24 -2.63 6.99 -9.48
N TYR A 25 -3.60 6.41 -8.77
CA TYR A 25 -3.60 6.38 -7.31
C TYR A 25 -3.33 4.99 -6.74
N GLY A 26 -3.68 3.90 -7.44
CA GLY A 26 -3.46 2.54 -6.95
C GLY A 26 -1.99 2.13 -6.92
N GLN A 27 -1.18 2.59 -7.88
CA GLN A 27 0.27 2.36 -7.88
C GLN A 27 1.00 3.18 -6.81
N LYS A 28 0.63 4.45 -6.64
CA LYS A 28 1.21 5.31 -5.59
C LYS A 28 0.85 4.80 -4.19
N LYS A 29 -0.41 4.42 -3.96
CA LYS A 29 -0.85 3.85 -2.68
C LYS A 29 -0.12 2.54 -2.39
N ARG A 30 0.00 1.62 -3.36
CA ARG A 30 0.78 0.39 -3.20
C ARG A 30 2.25 0.66 -2.87
N LYS A 31 2.92 1.55 -3.61
CA LYS A 31 4.32 1.89 -3.34
C LYS A 31 4.54 2.50 -1.96
N VAL A 32 3.65 3.39 -1.51
CA VAL A 32 3.72 3.98 -0.16
C VAL A 32 3.46 2.94 0.91
N LEU A 33 2.44 2.09 0.75
CA LEU A 33 2.14 0.99 1.68
C LEU A 33 3.30 0.02 1.80
N VAL A 34 3.86 -0.43 0.67
CA VAL A 34 5.04 -1.32 0.64
C VAL A 34 6.25 -0.69 1.34
N TYR A 35 6.49 0.60 1.11
CA TYR A 35 7.60 1.31 1.76
C TYR A 35 7.39 1.44 3.28
N GLN A 36 6.17 1.77 3.72
CA GLN A 36 5.83 1.83 5.14
C GLN A 36 5.97 0.46 5.80
N LEU A 37 5.46 -0.59 5.16
CA LEU A 37 5.51 -1.95 5.68
C LEU A 37 6.95 -2.48 5.72
N MET A 38 7.79 -2.14 4.74
CA MET A 38 9.23 -2.44 4.80
C MET A 38 9.92 -1.70 5.94
N ASN A 39 9.64 -0.41 6.13
CA ASN A 39 10.17 0.34 7.28
C ASN A 39 9.76 -0.30 8.61
N ASP A 40 8.50 -0.72 8.74
CA ASP A 40 8.00 -1.41 9.93
C ASP A 40 8.80 -2.71 10.18
N VAL A 41 8.98 -3.54 9.14
CA VAL A 41 9.77 -4.79 9.24
C VAL A 41 11.23 -4.50 9.59
N TYR A 42 11.86 -3.50 8.97
CA TYR A 42 13.26 -3.13 9.26
C TYR A 42 13.43 -2.55 10.66
N SER A 43 12.41 -1.87 11.18
CA SER A 43 12.40 -1.31 12.53
C SER A 43 12.14 -2.37 13.61
N LEU A 44 11.61 -3.55 13.23
CA LEU A 44 11.35 -4.63 14.15
C LEU A 44 12.68 -5.15 14.73
N ARG A 45 12.80 -5.09 16.05
CA ARG A 45 13.93 -5.63 16.81
C ARG A 45 13.38 -6.58 17.85
N GLN A 46 14.06 -7.71 18.06
CA GLN A 46 13.68 -8.66 19.11
C GLN A 46 13.67 -7.97 20.48
N GLY A 47 14.70 -7.18 20.81
CA GLY A 47 14.73 -6.39 22.03
C GLY A 47 14.47 -7.24 23.28
N ALA A 48 13.43 -6.89 24.03
CA ALA A 48 12.98 -7.62 25.22
C ALA A 48 11.89 -8.67 24.92
N LEU A 49 11.44 -8.82 23.67
CA LEU A 49 10.47 -9.83 23.27
C LEU A 49 11.07 -11.23 23.37
N SER A 50 10.24 -12.21 23.71
CA SER A 50 10.61 -13.61 23.54
C SER A 50 10.83 -13.91 22.04
N VAL A 51 11.63 -14.94 21.75
CA VAL A 51 11.87 -15.36 20.36
C VAL A 51 10.56 -15.71 19.66
N ALA A 52 9.63 -16.36 20.37
CA ALA A 52 8.32 -16.72 19.83
C ALA A 52 7.50 -15.49 19.46
N ASP A 53 7.43 -14.49 20.35
CA ASP A 53 6.66 -13.26 20.13
C ASP A 53 7.25 -12.42 19.00
N PHE A 54 8.58 -12.35 18.89
CA PHE A 54 9.25 -11.66 17.80
C PHE A 54 8.89 -12.27 16.44
N TYR A 55 8.99 -13.59 16.28
CA TYR A 55 8.65 -14.24 15.02
C TYR A 55 7.15 -14.24 14.73
N ALA A 56 6.28 -14.25 15.75
CA ALA A 56 4.85 -14.04 15.57
C ALA A 56 4.54 -12.64 15.02
N ALA A 57 5.17 -11.60 15.57
CA ALA A 57 5.03 -10.22 15.08
C ALA A 57 5.58 -10.08 13.64
N LEU A 58 6.72 -10.73 13.34
CA LEU A 58 7.29 -10.74 12.00
C LEU A 58 6.37 -11.43 10.99
N LYS A 59 5.78 -12.58 11.35
CA LYS A 59 4.82 -13.30 10.51
C LYS A 59 3.59 -12.46 10.22
N SER A 60 3.02 -11.80 11.22
CA SER A 60 1.86 -10.93 11.04
C SER A 60 2.16 -9.78 10.07
N LYS A 61 3.34 -9.14 10.18
CA LYS A 61 3.75 -8.10 9.22
C LYS A 61 4.00 -8.63 7.82
N TRP A 62 4.39 -9.90 7.68
CA TRP A 62 4.56 -10.56 6.40
C TRP A 62 3.22 -10.94 5.75
N GLU A 63 2.21 -11.30 6.53
CA GLU A 63 0.85 -11.54 6.01
C GLU A 63 0.17 -10.26 5.50
N ASP A 64 0.54 -9.08 6.03
CA ASP A 64 0.10 -7.79 5.48
C ASP A 64 0.70 -7.46 4.09
N PHE A 65 1.73 -8.20 3.64
CA PHE A 65 2.35 -8.05 2.31
C PHE A 65 1.67 -8.90 1.22
N ASP A 66 1.01 -10.00 1.59
CA ASP A 66 0.42 -11.00 0.66
C ASP A 66 -1.03 -10.64 0.28
#